data_AF-A0A196S825-F1
#
_entry.id   AF-A0A196S825-F1
#
_cell.length_a   1.000
_cell.length_b   1.000
_cell.length_c   1.000
_cell.angle_alpha   90.00
_cell.angle_beta   90.00
_cell.angle_gamma   90.00
#
_symmetry.space_group_name_H-M   'P 1'
#
loop_
_entity.id
_entity.type
_entity.pdbx_description
1 polymer ?
#
loop_
_entity_poly.entity_id
_entity_poly.type
_entity_poly.pdbx_seq_one_letter_code
_entity_poly.pdbx_strand_id
1 'polypeptide(L)'
;MLLLVLGPDCDTCKEALEVFTTLSKRGVRGIIIAKMNGEKYSDFIYPFQITQFPAVFFYYKGGNYGEPVRVTAPVSVFPLIDFVEDRLDEYYGSDL
;
A
#
# COMPACT_ATOMS: atom_id res chain seq x y z
N MET A 1 -1.17 -6.46 4.02
CA MET A 1 -2.10 -5.67 3.21
C MET A 1 -1.36 -4.48 2.62
N LEU A 2 -1.51 -4.22 1.33
CA LEU A 2 -1.12 -2.96 0.70
C LEU A 2 -2.36 -2.07 0.55
N LEU A 3 -2.26 -0.82 1.00
CA LEU A 3 -3.31 0.19 0.88
C LEU A 3 -2.83 1.32 -0.01
N LEU A 4 -3.49 1.51 -1.15
CA LEU A 4 -3.34 2.69 -2.00
C LEU A 4 -4.28 3.80 -1.53
N VAL A 5 -3.72 4.95 -1.20
CA VAL A 5 -4.48 6.16 -0.86
C VAL A 5 -4.41 7.13 -2.03
N LEU A 6 -5.59 7.49 -2.53
CA LEU A 6 -5.79 8.44 -3.63
C LEU A 6 -6.18 9.80 -3.06
N GLY A 7 -5.88 10.88 -3.78
CA GLY A 7 -6.26 12.24 -3.39
C GLY A 7 -6.79 13.07 -4.55
N PRO A 8 -7.23 14.31 -4.27
CA PRO A 8 -7.68 15.24 -5.30
C PRO A 8 -6.52 15.65 -6.21
N ASP A 9 -6.84 16.04 -7.45
CA ASP A 9 -5.88 16.56 -8.45
C ASP A 9 -4.61 15.71 -8.60
N CYS A 10 -4.81 14.39 -8.69
CA CYS A 10 -3.74 13.41 -8.71
C CYS A 10 -3.58 12.77 -10.10
N ASP A 11 -2.73 13.36 -10.93
CA ASP A 11 -2.49 12.91 -12.31
C ASP A 11 -1.98 11.46 -12.39
N THR A 12 -1.16 11.05 -11.42
CA THR A 12 -0.54 9.71 -11.36
C THR A 12 -1.42 8.66 -10.66
N CYS A 13 -2.56 9.06 -10.07
CA CYS A 13 -3.43 8.13 -9.35
C CYS A 13 -4.08 7.09 -10.26
N LYS A 14 -4.33 7.43 -11.53
CA LYS A 14 -4.86 6.48 -12.51
C LYS A 14 -3.88 5.33 -12.78
N GLU A 15 -2.61 5.65 -13.00
CA GLU A 15 -1.56 4.65 -13.24
C GLU A 15 -1.36 3.76 -12.02
N ALA A 16 -1.34 4.35 -10.82
CA ALA A 16 -1.26 3.59 -9.57
C ALA A 16 -2.46 2.65 -9.37
N LEU A 17 -3.67 3.06 -9.77
CA LEU A 17 -4.86 2.20 -9.75
C LEU A 17 -4.73 1.00 -10.70
N GLU A 18 -4.14 1.18 -11.88
CA GLU A 18 -3.90 0.10 -12.84
C GLU A 18 -2.86 -0.89 -12.29
N VAL A 19 -1.81 -0.40 -11.63
CA VAL A 19 -0.82 -1.22 -10.91
C VAL A 19 -1.50 -2.03 -9.81
N PHE A 20 -2.30 -1.40 -8.94
CA PHE A 20 -3.00 -2.09 -7.85
C PHE A 20 -4.04 -3.09 -8.36
N THR A 21 -4.71 -2.80 -9.47
CA THR A 21 -5.60 -3.75 -10.15
C THR A 21 -4.81 -4.97 -10.64
N THR A 22 -3.62 -4.77 -11.18
CA THR A 22 -2.75 -5.86 -11.63
C THR A 22 -2.26 -6.70 -10.45
N LEU A 23 -1.83 -6.06 -9.36
CA LEU A 23 -1.43 -6.73 -8.12
C LEU A 23 -2.56 -7.56 -7.51
N SER A 24 -3.80 -7.08 -7.55
CA SER A 24 -4.95 -7.85 -7.05
C SER A 24 -5.20 -9.16 -7.80
N LYS A 25 -4.71 -9.26 -9.05
CA LYS A 25 -4.86 -10.45 -9.91
C LYS A 25 -3.63 -11.36 -9.90
N ARG A 26 -2.43 -10.78 -9.76
CA ARG A 26 -1.14 -11.46 -10.02
C ARG A 26 -0.08 -11.27 -8.94
N GLY A 27 -0.37 -10.49 -7.90
CA GLY A 27 0.60 -10.18 -6.85
C GLY A 27 0.81 -11.34 -5.86
N VAL A 28 1.41 -11.01 -4.72
CA VAL A 28 1.78 -11.97 -3.68
C VAL A 28 0.55 -12.57 -3.01
N ARG A 29 0.48 -13.91 -2.93
CA ARG A 29 -0.61 -14.63 -2.26
C ARG A 29 -0.67 -14.26 -0.78
N GLY A 30 -1.88 -14.22 -0.22
CA GLY A 30 -2.08 -13.90 1.20
C GLY A 30 -2.04 -12.42 1.54
N ILE A 31 -1.84 -11.54 0.54
CA ILE A 31 -1.85 -10.10 0.73
C ILE A 31 -3.17 -9.50 0.24
N ILE A 32 -3.84 -8.78 1.13
CA ILE A 32 -4.98 -7.94 0.76
C ILE A 32 -4.46 -6.71 0.01
N ILE A 33 -5.04 -6.45 -1.17
CA ILE A 33 -4.78 -5.26 -1.98
C ILE A 33 -6.00 -4.35 -1.87
N ALA A 34 -5.83 -3.16 -1.30
CA ALA A 34 -6.90 -2.22 -1.00
C ALA A 34 -6.64 -0.84 -1.61
N LYS A 35 -7.72 -0.10 -1.85
CA LYS A 35 -7.68 1.31 -2.25
C LYS A 35 -8.61 2.14 -1.37
N MET A 36 -8.27 3.41 -1.18
CA MET A 36 -9.03 4.36 -0.39
C MET A 36 -9.05 5.73 -1.07
N ASN A 37 -10.21 6.39 -1.04
CA ASN A 37 -10.34 7.80 -1.40
C ASN A 37 -9.97 8.64 -0.16
N GLY A 38 -8.77 9.22 -0.16
CA GLY A 38 -8.26 10.02 0.94
C GLY A 38 -9.01 11.34 1.15
N GLU A 39 -9.61 11.91 0.11
CA GLU A 39 -10.46 13.10 0.24
C GLU A 39 -11.74 12.79 1.03
N LYS A 40 -12.40 11.67 0.68
CA LYS A 40 -13.63 11.23 1.35
C LYS A 40 -13.38 10.79 2.80
N TYR A 41 -12.21 10.21 3.07
CA TYR A 41 -11.82 9.68 4.38
C TYR A 41 -10.66 10.49 4.97
N SER A 42 -10.78 11.82 4.95
CA SER A 42 -9.77 12.77 5.41
C SER A 42 -9.34 12.53 6.86
N ASP A 43 -10.29 12.24 7.76
CA ASP A 43 -10.01 11.97 9.18
C ASP A 43 -9.12 10.73 9.38
N PHE A 44 -9.28 9.71 8.54
CA PHE A 44 -8.45 8.50 8.60
C PHE A 44 -7.02 8.79 8.13
N ILE A 45 -6.86 9.64 7.10
CA ILE A 45 -5.53 9.92 6.53
C ILE A 45 -4.79 11.05 7.26
N TYR A 46 -5.49 11.87 8.02
CA TYR A 46 -4.93 13.02 8.74
C TYR A 46 -3.70 12.66 9.61
N PRO A 47 -3.71 11.58 10.42
CA PRO A 47 -2.56 11.19 11.23
C PRO A 47 -1.32 10.81 10.42
N PHE A 48 -1.50 10.36 9.17
CA PHE A 48 -0.39 9.93 8.30
C PHE A 48 0.28 11.09 7.56
N GLN A 49 -0.21 12.31 7.70
CA GLN A 49 0.37 13.54 7.12
C GLN A 49 0.75 13.38 5.64
N ILE A 50 -0.15 12.81 4.83
CA ILE A 50 0.08 12.58 3.40
C ILE A 50 0.13 13.94 2.69
N THR A 51 1.31 14.29 2.17
CA THR A 51 1.54 15.54 1.43
C THR A 51 1.51 15.36 -0.08
N GLN A 52 1.56 14.13 -0.57
CA GLN A 52 1.60 13.79 -1.99
C GLN A 52 0.79 12.52 -2.25
N PHE A 53 0.03 12.53 -3.33
CA PHE A 53 -0.75 11.40 -3.80
C PHE A 53 -0.20 10.88 -5.14
N PRO A 54 -0.37 9.58 -5.43
CA PRO A 54 -0.87 8.55 -4.52
C PRO A 54 0.13 8.23 -3.40
N ALA A 55 -0.37 7.73 -2.28
CA ALA A 55 0.47 7.17 -1.21
C ALA A 55 0.17 5.69 -1.02
N VAL A 56 1.19 4.91 -0.66
CA VAL A 56 1.03 3.47 -0.43
C VAL A 56 1.50 3.13 0.98
N PHE A 57 0.70 2.33 1.69
CA PHE A 57 1.00 1.85 3.03
C PHE A 57 0.93 0.33 3.08
N PHE A 58 1.82 -0.27 3.87
CA PHE A 58 1.85 -1.68 4.15
C PHE A 58 1.47 -1.94 5.61
N TYR A 59 0.49 -2.82 5.79
CA TYR A 59 0.02 -3.30 7.08
C TYR A 59 0.34 -4.79 7.17
N TYR A 60 1.07 -5.20 8.20
CA TYR A 60 1.35 -6.59 8.50
C TYR A 60 0.60 -7.04 9.76
N LYS A 61 0.42 -8.35 9.91
CA LYS A 61 -0.24 -8.97 11.07
C LYS A 61 0.61 -8.72 12.31
N GLY A 62 -0.03 -8.34 13.41
CA GLY A 62 0.67 -8.01 14.66
C GLY A 62 1.29 -6.61 14.68
N GLY A 63 1.36 -5.92 13.54
CA GLY A 63 1.76 -4.51 13.48
C GLY A 63 0.70 -3.57 14.06
N ASN A 64 1.14 -2.41 14.52
CA ASN A 64 0.25 -1.35 14.98
C ASN A 64 -0.48 -0.70 13.80
N TYR A 65 -1.80 -0.80 13.75
CA TYR A 65 -2.62 -0.24 12.67
C TYR A 65 -2.54 1.30 12.58
N GLY A 66 -2.21 1.98 13.68
CA GLY A 66 -1.98 3.44 13.69
C GLY A 66 -0.62 3.85 13.12
N GLU A 67 0.28 2.89 12.90
CA GLU A 67 1.67 3.13 12.45
C GLU A 67 2.04 2.18 11.30
N PRO A 68 1.31 2.23 10.17
CA PRO A 68 1.63 1.40 9.02
C PRO A 68 2.98 1.79 8.41
N VAL A 69 3.62 0.84 7.73
CA VAL A 69 4.87 1.11 7.02
C VAL A 69 4.54 1.89 5.74
N ARG A 70 5.05 3.12 5.62
CA ARG A 70 4.95 3.88 4.36
C ARG A 70 5.85 3.22 3.31
N VAL A 71 5.27 2.85 2.16
CA VAL A 71 6.01 2.24 1.07
C VAL A 71 6.70 3.35 0.27
N THR A 72 8.03 3.23 0.17
CA THR A 72 8.89 4.18 -0.56
C THR A 72 9.38 3.64 -1.90
N ALA A 73 9.13 2.36 -2.18
CA ALA A 73 9.40 1.74 -3.47
C ALA A 73 8.55 2.40 -4.58
N PRO A 74 9.02 2.40 -5.85
CA PRO A 74 8.22 2.85 -6.98
C PRO A 74 6.86 2.15 -7.04
N VAL A 75 5.81 2.89 -7.36
CA VAL A 75 4.45 2.34 -7.51
C VAL A 75 4.33 1.65 -8.87
N SER A 76 4.96 0.49 -9.00
CA SER A 76 4.87 -0.39 -10.17
C SER A 76 4.85 -1.85 -9.72
N VAL A 77 4.44 -2.76 -10.61
CA VAL A 77 4.06 -4.12 -10.22
C VAL A 77 5.21 -4.89 -9.58
N PHE A 78 6.39 -4.95 -10.22
CA PHE A 78 7.51 -5.74 -9.70
C PHE A 78 8.13 -5.15 -8.42
N PRO A 79 8.46 -3.84 -8.34
CA PRO A 79 8.99 -3.27 -7.11
C PRO A 79 8.05 -3.39 -5.90
N LEU A 80 6.73 -3.34 -6.12
CA LEU A 80 5.77 -3.58 -5.04
C LEU A 80 5.65 -5.05 -4.64
N ILE A 81 5.88 -5.99 -5.57
CA ILE A 81 6.00 -7.41 -5.24
C ILE A 81 7.26 -7.63 -4.41
N ASP A 82 8.41 -7.18 -4.89
CA ASP A 82 9.71 -7.32 -4.20
C ASP A 82 9.63 -6.74 -2.79
N PHE A 83 9.10 -5.51 -2.65
CA PHE A 83 8.90 -4.88 -1.34
C PHE A 83 8.05 -5.73 -0.40
N VAL A 84 6.97 -6.34 -0.91
CA VAL A 84 6.08 -7.16 -0.08
C VAL A 84 6.75 -8.46 0.32
N GLU A 85 7.45 -9.13 -0.60
CA GLU A 85 8.17 -10.38 -0.33
C GLU A 85 9.27 -10.17 0.72
N ASP A 86 10.09 -9.13 0.58
CA ASP A 86 11.12 -8.75 1.56
C ASP A 86 10.53 -8.56 2.97
N ARG A 87 9.37 -7.90 3.05
CA ARG A 87 8.69 -7.68 4.34
C ARG A 87 8.01 -8.93 4.88
N LEU A 88 7.50 -9.80 4.01
CA LEU A 88 6.94 -11.06 4.46
C LEU A 88 8.02 -11.94 5.09
N ASP A 89 9.21 -11.99 4.50
CA ASP A 89 10.35 -12.71 5.08
C ASP A 89 10.77 -12.11 6.43
N GLU A 90 10.84 -10.77 6.53
CA GLU A 90 11.16 -10.07 7.78
C GLU A 90 10.14 -10.37 8.90
N TYR A 91 8.85 -10.33 8.60
CA TYR A 91 7.79 -10.42 9.62
C TYR A 91 7.25 -11.83 9.86
N TYR A 92 7.49 -12.78 8.95
CA TYR A 92 6.92 -14.14 9.02
C TYR A 92 7.92 -15.26 8.71
N GLY A 93 9.16 -14.95 8.33
CA GLY A 93 10.18 -15.95 7.97
C GLY A 93 10.66 -16.87 9.09
N SER A 94 10.15 -16.70 10.33
CA SER A 94 10.42 -17.60 11.47
C SER A 94 9.25 -18.53 11.83
N ASP A 95 8.08 -18.36 11.19
CA ASP A 95 6.82 -19.06 11.52
C ASP A 95 6.29 -19.96 10.37
N LEU A 96 7.10 -20.22 9.33
CA LEU A 96 6.81 -21.15 8.23
C LEU A 96 7.69 -22.40 8.27
#